data_AF-A0AB39P2Z2-F1
#
_entry.id   AF-A0AB39P2Z2-F1
#
_cell.length_a   1.000
_cell.length_b   1.000
_cell.length_c   1.000
_cell.angle_alpha   90.00
_cell.angle_beta   90.00
_cell.angle_gamma   90.00
#
_symmetry.space_group_name_H-M   'P 1'
#
loop_
_entity.id
_entity.type
_entity.pdbx_description
1 polymer ?
#
loop_
_entity_poly.entity_id
_entity_poly.type
_entity_poly.pdbx_seq_one_letter_code
_entity_poly.pdbx_strand_id
1 'polypeptide(L)'
;MVDWAWASSGAAWIDPALWVIWLIASGHAVEQAEALARQHPAWSHAPVHGINAFARAQQRLWESIARADESDEWTHTMHDTAAVWAAHRS
;
A
#
# COMPACT_ATOMS: atom_id res chain seq x y z
N MET A 1 13.46 3.88 -25.68
CA MET A 1 12.04 3.81 -25.30
C MET A 1 11.95 2.71 -24.26
N VAL A 2 11.71 3.06 -22.99
CA VAL A 2 11.61 2.06 -21.93
C VAL A 2 10.28 1.34 -22.08
N ASP A 3 10.31 0.01 -22.10
CA ASP A 3 9.13 -0.85 -22.16
C ASP A 3 8.32 -0.70 -20.87
N TRP A 4 7.37 0.24 -20.88
CA TRP A 4 6.29 0.34 -19.91
C TRP A 4 5.21 -0.75 -20.11
N ALA A 5 5.52 -1.81 -20.87
CA ALA A 5 4.59 -2.86 -21.26
C ALA A 5 4.18 -3.83 -20.12
N TRP A 6 4.74 -3.66 -18.92
CA TRP A 6 4.25 -4.28 -17.68
C TRP A 6 3.26 -3.41 -16.89
N ALA A 7 2.83 -2.28 -17.46
CA ALA A 7 1.55 -1.68 -17.14
C ALA A 7 0.40 -2.58 -17.66
N SER A 8 0.36 -3.84 -17.23
CA SER A 8 -0.82 -4.67 -17.38
C SER A 8 -1.87 -4.18 -16.38
N SER A 9 -2.86 -3.41 -16.85
CA SER A 9 -4.25 -3.40 -16.35
C SER A 9 -4.50 -3.32 -14.82
N GLY A 10 -3.55 -2.84 -14.03
CA GLY A 10 -3.70 -2.66 -12.59
C GLY A 10 -4.76 -1.60 -12.36
N ALA A 11 -5.78 -1.92 -11.59
CA ALA A 11 -6.85 -0.97 -11.34
C ALA A 11 -6.26 0.36 -10.86
N ALA A 12 -6.63 1.49 -11.48
CA ALA A 12 -5.94 2.77 -11.33
C ALA A 12 -5.92 3.31 -9.87
N TRP A 13 -6.67 2.69 -8.96
CA TRP A 13 -6.63 2.94 -7.53
C TRP A 13 -5.44 2.28 -6.80
N ILE A 14 -4.67 1.41 -7.46
CA ILE A 14 -3.49 0.75 -6.87
C ILE A 14 -2.39 1.79 -6.57
N ASP A 15 -2.15 2.73 -7.47
CA ASP A 15 -1.13 3.77 -7.27
C ASP A 15 -1.41 4.62 -6.02
N PRO A 16 -2.61 5.21 -5.84
CA PRO A 16 -2.91 5.94 -4.61
C PRO A 16 -2.97 5.01 -3.38
N ALA A 17 -3.25 3.72 -3.53
CA ALA A 17 -3.19 2.73 -2.44
C ALA A 17 -1.75 2.46 -1.96
N LEU A 18 -0.80 2.34 -2.89
CA LEU A 18 0.62 2.27 -2.57
C LEU A 18 1.09 3.57 -1.89
N TRP A 19 0.56 4.71 -2.33
CA TRP A 19 0.90 6.00 -1.74
C TRP A 19 0.50 6.11 -0.26
N VAL A 20 -0.61 5.50 0.17
CA VAL A 20 -0.99 5.44 1.60
C VAL A 20 0.12 4.84 2.46
N ILE A 21 0.71 3.72 2.03
CA ILE A 21 1.80 3.05 2.74
C ILE A 21 3.00 4.01 2.86
N TRP A 22 3.36 4.70 1.79
CA TRP A 22 4.47 5.65 1.82
C TRP A 22 4.21 6.87 2.73
N LEU A 23 2.98 7.38 2.77
CA LEU A 23 2.61 8.49 3.63
C LEU A 23 2.69 8.11 5.11
N ILE A 24 2.26 6.89 5.47
CA ILE A 24 2.36 6.40 6.85
C ILE A 24 3.83 6.18 7.22
N ALA A 25 4.62 5.58 6.32
CA ALA A 25 6.05 5.39 6.52
C ALA A 25 6.80 6.73 6.68
N SER A 26 6.27 7.82 6.09
CA SER A 26 6.79 9.18 6.27
C SER A 26 6.26 9.88 7.53
N GLY A 27 5.50 9.20 8.39
CA GLY A 27 5.00 9.71 9.67
C GLY A 27 3.58 10.26 9.68
N HIS A 28 2.80 10.12 8.60
CA HIS A 28 1.38 10.50 8.63
C HIS A 28 0.54 9.48 9.41
N ALA A 29 -0.49 9.96 10.10
CA ALA A 29 -1.51 9.07 10.67
C ALA A 29 -2.25 8.32 9.56
N VAL A 30 -2.68 7.08 9.82
CA VAL A 30 -3.32 6.20 8.83
C VAL A 30 -4.60 6.82 8.25
N GLU A 31 -5.41 7.48 9.07
CA GLU A 31 -6.62 8.18 8.64
C GLU A 31 -6.30 9.33 7.68
N GLN A 32 -5.21 10.04 7.94
CA GLN A 32 -4.78 11.20 7.18
C GLN A 32 -4.20 10.78 5.82
N ALA A 33 -3.35 9.74 5.82
CA ALA A 33 -2.79 9.15 4.63
C ALA A 33 -3.88 8.63 3.68
N GLU A 34 -4.88 7.95 4.22
CA GLU A 34 -5.99 7.46 3.42
C GLU A 34 -6.91 8.58 2.91
N ALA A 35 -7.16 9.60 3.73
CA ALA A 35 -7.94 10.77 3.31
C ALA A 35 -7.27 11.49 2.12
N LEU A 36 -5.93 11.53 2.07
CA LEU A 36 -5.18 12.05 0.92
C LEU A 36 -5.37 11.16 -0.31
N ALA A 37 -5.26 9.84 -0.16
CA ALA A 37 -5.45 8.92 -1.28
C ALA A 37 -6.89 8.93 -1.84
N ARG A 38 -7.90 9.13 -0.99
CA ARG A 38 -9.31 9.28 -1.40
C ARG A 38 -9.57 10.50 -2.28
N GLN A 39 -8.69 11.52 -2.25
CA GLN A 39 -8.81 12.68 -3.14
C GLN A 39 -8.40 12.35 -4.58
N HIS A 40 -7.70 11.24 -4.81
CA HIS A 40 -7.30 10.84 -6.15
C HIS A 40 -8.51 10.33 -6.95
N PRO A 41 -8.76 10.83 -8.18
CA PRO A 41 -9.94 10.44 -8.96
C PRO A 41 -10.10 8.94 -9.17
N ALA A 42 -8.99 8.21 -9.32
CA ALA A 42 -9.02 6.77 -9.51
C ALA A 42 -9.51 6.00 -8.26
N TRP A 43 -9.35 6.56 -7.07
CA TRP A 43 -9.80 5.94 -5.81
C TRP A 43 -11.32 5.85 -5.72
N SER A 44 -12.04 6.81 -6.30
CA SER A 44 -13.51 6.85 -6.27
C SER A 44 -14.17 5.64 -6.95
N HIS A 45 -13.48 5.02 -7.92
CA HIS A 45 -13.95 3.84 -8.65
C HIS A 45 -13.45 2.52 -8.05
N ALA A 46 -12.72 2.58 -6.95
CA ALA A 46 -12.13 1.41 -6.33
C ALA A 46 -13.20 0.58 -5.58
N PRO A 47 -13.31 -0.73 -5.83
CA PRO A 47 -14.11 -1.58 -4.99
C PRO A 47 -13.52 -1.62 -3.58
N VAL A 48 -14.33 -1.34 -2.55
CA VAL A 48 -13.91 -1.39 -1.14
C VAL A 48 -13.26 -2.73 -0.80
N HIS A 49 -13.84 -3.84 -1.27
CA HIS A 49 -13.28 -5.18 -1.09
C HIS A 49 -11.92 -5.35 -1.78
N GLY A 50 -11.70 -4.69 -2.91
CA GLY A 50 -10.42 -4.71 -3.63
C GLY A 50 -9.33 -3.99 -2.85
N ILE A 51 -9.64 -2.82 -2.28
CA ILE A 51 -8.65 -2.09 -1.47
C ILE A 51 -8.35 -2.87 -0.17
N ASN A 52 -9.36 -3.47 0.46
CA ASN A 52 -9.16 -4.27 1.66
C ASN A 52 -8.32 -5.54 1.37
N ALA A 53 -8.54 -6.20 0.24
CA ALA A 53 -7.73 -7.33 -0.21
C ALA A 53 -6.29 -6.88 -0.50
N PHE A 54 -6.12 -5.74 -1.15
CA PHE A 54 -4.81 -5.16 -1.45
C PHE A 54 -4.03 -4.80 -0.19
N ALA A 55 -4.66 -4.15 0.79
CA ALA A 55 -4.00 -3.82 2.07
C ALA A 55 -3.49 -5.07 2.80
N ARG A 56 -4.28 -6.15 2.83
CA ARG A 56 -3.85 -7.45 3.39
C ARG A 56 -2.73 -8.09 2.57
N ALA A 57 -2.79 -7.98 1.24
CA ALA A 57 -1.73 -8.49 0.37
C ALA A 57 -0.40 -7.76 0.61
N GLN A 58 -0.43 -6.44 0.77
CA GLN A 58 0.76 -5.65 1.09
C GLN A 58 1.34 -6.01 2.46
N GLN A 59 0.51 -6.20 3.48
CA GLN A 59 0.96 -6.65 4.80
C GLN A 59 1.70 -8.00 4.71
N ARG A 60 1.12 -8.99 4.01
CA ARG A 60 1.74 -10.31 3.82
C ARG A 60 3.02 -10.26 2.99
N LEU A 61 3.04 -9.43 1.94
CA LEU A 61 4.22 -9.24 1.11
C LEU A 61 5.38 -8.71 1.95
N TRP A 62 5.17 -7.62 2.68
CA TRP A 62 6.22 -7.04 3.52
C TRP A 62 6.60 -7.93 4.69
N GLU A 63 5.67 -8.71 5.23
CA GLU A 63 6.00 -9.75 6.23
C GLU A 63 6.97 -10.78 5.66
N SER A 64 6.76 -11.23 4.41
CA SER A 64 7.65 -12.20 3.77
C SER A 64 9.05 -11.63 3.51
N ILE A 65 9.13 -10.36 3.12
CA ILE A 65 10.40 -9.67 2.86
C ILE A 65 11.15 -9.42 4.18
N ALA A 66 10.43 -8.99 5.22
CA ALA A 66 10.99 -8.77 6.56
C ALA A 66 11.49 -10.05 7.25
N ARG A 67 11.03 -11.23 6.82
CA ARG A 67 11.48 -12.52 7.35
C ARG A 67 12.71 -13.10 6.63
N ALA A 68 13.18 -12.47 5.56
CA ALA A 68 14.36 -12.94 4.83
C ALA A 68 15.66 -12.60 5.60
N ASP A 69 16.70 -13.43 5.45
CA ASP A 69 17.98 -13.34 6.19
C ASP A 69 18.72 -11.98 6.04
N GLU A 70 18.39 -11.18 5.02
CA GLU A 70 18.99 -9.87 4.72
C GLU A 70 18.01 -8.70 4.92
N SER A 71 17.06 -8.80 5.86
CA SER A 71 16.09 -7.73 6.12
C SER A 71 16.67 -6.56 6.94
N ASP A 72 16.71 -5.38 6.35
CA ASP A 72 17.12 -4.13 7.02
C ASP A 72 15.97 -3.45 7.80
N GLU A 73 16.31 -2.49 8.67
CA GLU A 73 15.36 -1.70 9.49
C GLU A 73 14.24 -1.04 8.66
N TRP A 74 14.57 -0.61 7.44
CA TRP A 74 13.60 -0.05 6.51
C TRP A 74 12.51 -1.06 6.11
N THR A 75 12.87 -2.32 5.90
CA THR A 75 11.93 -3.39 5.54
C THR A 75 10.97 -3.67 6.70
N HIS A 76 11.45 -3.68 7.95
CA HIS A 76 10.60 -3.78 9.14
C HIS A 76 9.63 -2.60 9.24
N THR A 77 10.11 -1.38 8.98
CA THR A 77 9.26 -0.18 8.95
C THR A 77 8.14 -0.30 7.90
N MET A 78 8.45 -0.82 6.71
CA MET A 78 7.47 -1.04 5.66
C MET A 78 6.44 -2.12 6.02
N HIS A 79 6.87 -3.19 6.70
CA HIS A 79 5.98 -4.21 7.24
C HIS A 79 5.01 -3.63 8.27
N ASP A 80 5.52 -2.92 9.27
CA ASP A 80 4.70 -2.34 10.34
C ASP A 80 3.70 -1.33 9.78
N THR A 81 4.15 -0.51 8.81
CA THR A 81 3.30 0.43 8.09
C THR A 81 2.18 -0.27 7.33
N ALA A 82 2.50 -1.33 6.59
CA ALA A 82 1.50 -2.11 5.86
C ALA A 82 0.52 -2.81 6.80
N ALA A 83 0.99 -3.27 7.97
CA ALA A 83 0.16 -3.88 9.01
C ALA A 83 -0.81 -2.87 9.64
N VAL A 84 -0.35 -1.66 9.96
CA VAL A 84 -1.21 -0.57 10.47
C VAL A 84 -2.33 -0.25 9.48
N TRP A 85 -2.00 -0.13 8.19
CA TRP A 85 -3.00 0.17 7.18
C TRP A 85 -4.00 -0.99 6.96
N ALA A 86 -3.52 -2.24 6.94
CA ALA A 86 -4.39 -3.41 6.85
C ALA A 86 -5.34 -3.54 8.05
N ALA A 87 -4.88 -3.21 9.26
CA ALA A 87 -5.70 -3.21 10.47
C ALA A 87 -6.79 -2.13 10.43
N HIS A 88 -6.46 -0.92 9.95
CA HIS A 88 -7.45 0.16 9.76
C HIS A 88 -8.59 -0.23 8.79
N ARG A 89 -8.34 -1.18 7.88
CA ARG A 89 -9.27 -1.63 6.83
C ARG A 89 -10.00 -2.94 7.10
N SER A 90 -9.77 -3.54 8.26
CA SER A 90 -10.32 -4.84 8.63
C SER A 90 -11.76 -4.78 9.15
#